data_AF-A0A967M4I4-F1
#
_entry.id   AF-A0A967M4I4-F1
#
_cell.length_a   1.000
_cell.length_b   1.000
_cell.length_c   1.000
_cell.angle_alpha   90.00
_cell.angle_beta   90.00
_cell.angle_gamma   90.00
#
_symmetry.space_group_name_H-M   'P 1'
#
loop_
_entity.id
_entity.type
_entity.pdbx_description
1 polymer ?
#
loop_
_entity_poly.entity_id
_entity_poly.type
_entity_poly.pdbx_seq_one_letter_code
_entity_poly.pdbx_strand_id
1 'polypeptide(L)' 'IFDTTLRDGEQAPGCSMTLGEKLRVARALAELKVDVIEAGFPAASPGDFEAVQAIAEEDPGPVIC' A
#
# COMPACT_ATOMS: atom_id res chain seq x y z
N ILE A 1 -5.09 -7.53 12.33
CA ILE A 1 -4.42 -6.21 12.30
C ILE A 1 -4.69 -5.59 10.95
N PHE A 2 -5.26 -4.38 10.96
CA PHE A 2 -5.53 -3.56 9.79
C PHE A 2 -4.52 -2.41 9.80
N ASP A 3 -3.78 -2.24 8.71
CA ASP A 3 -2.69 -1.26 8.60
C ASP A 3 -2.98 -0.24 7.47
N THR A 4 -2.81 1.05 7.77
CA THR A 4 -3.05 2.16 6.83
C THR A 4 -1.77 2.88 6.40
N THR A 5 -0.59 2.30 6.64
CA THR A 5 0.70 2.95 6.38
C THR A 5 0.86 3.39 4.93
N LEU A 6 0.37 2.59 3.97
CA LEU A 6 0.50 2.92 2.54
C LEU A 6 -0.42 4.07 2.10
N ARG A 7 -1.60 4.20 2.72
CA ARG A 7 -2.58 5.24 2.39
C ARG A 7 -2.35 6.51 3.21
N ASP A 8 -2.39 6.40 4.54
CA ASP A 8 -2.26 7.55 5.44
C ASP A 8 -0.82 8.02 5.55
N GLY A 9 0.13 7.08 5.56
CA GLY A 9 1.54 7.41 5.68
C GLY A 9 2.05 8.23 4.50
N GLU A 10 1.61 7.95 3.27
CA GLU A 10 2.05 8.76 2.12
C GLU A 10 1.44 10.17 2.07
N GLN A 11 0.27 10.35 2.70
CA GLN A 11 -0.42 11.63 2.78
C GLN A 11 0.21 12.57 3.81
N ALA A 12 1.09 12.06 4.67
CA ALA A 12 1.83 12.87 5.61
C ALA A 12 2.85 13.77 4.88
N PRO A 13 3.02 15.04 5.32
CA PRO A 13 3.97 15.97 4.68
C PRO A 13 5.39 15.42 4.63
N GLY A 14 5.95 15.31 3.42
CA GLY A 14 7.30 14.80 3.21
C GLY A 14 7.43 13.27 3.20
N CYS A 15 6.31 12.54 3.27
CA CYS A 15 6.29 11.08 3.27
C CYS A 15 5.75 10.47 1.97
N SER A 16 5.64 11.25 0.89
CA SER A 16 5.18 10.75 -0.41
C SER A 16 6.02 9.56 -0.87
N MET A 17 5.35 8.49 -1.29
CA MET A 17 6.00 7.25 -1.69
C MET A 17 5.93 7.06 -3.20
N THR A 18 7.04 6.64 -3.78
CA THR A 18 7.05 6.09 -5.14
C THR A 18 6.42 4.68 -5.15
N LEU A 19 6.02 4.20 -6.33
CA LEU A 19 5.51 2.83 -6.49
C LEU A 19 6.46 1.77 -5.89
N GLY A 20 7.77 1.91 -6.14
CA GLY A 20 8.76 0.96 -5.62
C GLY A 20 8.90 1.00 -4.10
N GLU A 21 8.69 2.16 -3.47
CA GLU A 21 8.67 2.28 -2.01
C GLU A 21 7.40 1.66 -1.43
N LYS A 22 6.24 1.90 -2.05
CA LYS A 22 4.98 1.26 -1.66
C LYS A 22 5.08 -0.27 -1.69
N LEU A 23 5.63 -0.85 -2.75
CA LEU A 23 5.84 -2.30 -2.85
C LEU A 23 6.76 -2.84 -1.73
N ARG A 24 7.86 -2.14 -1.41
CA ARG A 24 8.73 -2.56 -0.29
C ARG A 24 8.00 -2.53 1.05
N VAL A 25 7.21 -1.49 1.31
CA VAL A 25 6.45 -1.38 2.55
C VAL A 25 5.35 -2.46 2.60
N ALA A 26 4.64 -2.71 1.51
CA ALA A 26 3.64 -3.78 1.42
C ALA A 26 4.22 -5.16 1.78
N ARG A 27 5.40 -5.49 1.23
CA ARG A 27 6.13 -6.72 1.57
C ARG A 27 6.52 -6.78 3.04
N ALA A 28 7.03 -5.68 3.60
CA ALA A 28 7.40 -5.63 5.02
C ALA A 28 6.18 -5.84 5.93
N LEU A 29 5.03 -5.24 5.61
CA LEU A 29 3.78 -5.43 6.35
C LEU A 29 3.29 -6.89 6.26
N ALA A 30 3.45 -7.52 5.10
CA ALA A 30 3.14 -8.93 4.93
C ALA A 30 4.06 -9.87 5.74
N GLU A 31 5.37 -9.59 5.79
CA GLU A 31 6.31 -10.33 6.63
C GLU A 31 5.97 -10.20 8.13
N LEU A 32 5.42 -9.05 8.53
CA LEU A 32 4.89 -8.80 9.87
C LEU A 32 3.53 -9.47 10.13
N LYS A 33 2.97 -10.18 9.15
CA LYS A 33 1.69 -10.89 9.21
C LYS A 33 0.51 -9.97 9.54
N VAL A 34 0.49 -8.80 8.92
CA VAL A 34 -0.71 -7.94 8.89
C VAL A 34 -1.82 -8.68 8.13
N ASP A 35 -3.06 -8.56 8.59
CA ASP A 35 -4.19 -9.27 7.96
C ASP A 35 -4.76 -8.48 6.77
N VAL A 36 -4.76 -7.15 6.87
CA VAL A 36 -5.32 -6.24 5.87
C VAL A 36 -4.44 -5.00 5.73
N ILE A 37 -4.15 -4.61 4.49
CA ILE A 37 -3.39 -3.40 4.14
C ILE A 37 -4.29 -2.47 3.32
N GLU A 38 -4.49 -1.24 3.80
CA GLU A 38 -5.07 -0.16 3.00
C GLU A 38 -3.99 0.43 2.10
N ALA A 39 -4.01 0.05 0.82
CA ALA A 39 -2.88 0.26 -0.09
C ALA A 39 -2.87 1.66 -0.75
N GLY A 40 -3.97 2.40 -0.65
CA GLY A 40 -4.09 3.73 -1.22
C GLY A 40 -5.55 4.12 -1.43
N PHE A 41 -5.79 5.10 -2.30
CA PHE A 41 -7.14 5.50 -2.66
C PHE A 41 -7.30 5.56 -4.20
N PRO A 42 -7.65 4.43 -4.86
CA PRO A 42 -7.65 4.32 -6.33
C PRO A 42 -8.49 5.36 -7.06
N ALA A 43 -9.52 5.90 -6.39
CA ALA A 43 -10.39 6.93 -6.95
C ALA A 43 -9.77 8.34 -6.96
N ALA A 44 -8.66 8.55 -6.24
CA ALA A 44 -8.02 9.86 -6.14
C ALA A 44 -7.21 10.22 -7.39
N SER A 45 -6.48 9.25 -7.95
CA SER A 45 -5.61 9.48 -9.11
C SER A 45 -5.32 8.20 -9.90
N PRO A 46 -4.98 8.29 -11.20
CA PRO A 46 -4.49 7.15 -11.97
C PRO A 46 -3.24 6.49 -11.34
N GLY A 47 -2.35 7.28 -10.72
CA GLY A 47 -1.16 6.77 -10.06
C GLY A 47 -1.48 5.93 -8.82
N ASP A 48 -2.50 6.32 -8.04
CA ASP A 48 -2.96 5.52 -6.91
C ASP A 48 -3.62 4.23 -7.37
N PHE A 49 -4.37 4.28 -8.48
CA PHE A 49 -4.95 3.10 -9.08
C PHE A 49 -3.86 2.10 -9.50
N GLU A 50 -2.85 2.57 -10.24
CA GLU A 50 -1.71 1.74 -10.67
C GLU A 50 -0.94 1.17 -9.48
N ALA A 51 -0.76 1.94 -8.41
CA ALA A 51 -0.08 1.47 -7.21
C ALA A 51 -0.85 0.38 -6.48
N VAL A 52 -2.15 0.58 -6.23
CA VAL A 52 -3.00 -0.42 -5.57
C VAL A 52 -3.09 -1.69 -6.41
N GLN A 53 -3.22 -1.56 -7.73
CA GLN A 53 -3.22 -2.69 -8.64
C GLN A 53 -1.91 -3.48 -8.56
N ALA A 54 -0.77 -2.81 -8.64
CA ALA A 54 0.54 -3.46 -8.60
C ALA A 54 0.80 -4.20 -7.28
N ILE A 55 0.37 -3.62 -6.15
CA ILE A 55 0.48 -4.27 -4.82
C ILE A 55 -0.41 -5.51 -4.76
N ALA A 56 -1.64 -5.45 -5.27
CA ALA A 56 -2.55 -6.58 -5.31
C ALA A 56 -2.04 -7.71 -6.22
N GLU A 57 -1.43 -7.39 -7.35
CA GLU A 57 -0.84 -8.36 -8.28
C GLU A 57 0.40 -9.08 -7.72
N GLU A 58 1.10 -8.46 -6.76
CA GLU A 58 2.27 -9.06 -6.13
C GLU A 58 1.93 -10.19 -5.13
N ASP A 59 0.64 -10.33 -4.78
CA ASP A 59 0.10 -11.30 -3.82
C ASP A 59 0.93 -11.42 -2.53
N PRO A 60 1.04 -10.34 -1.74
CA PRO A 60 1.88 -10.34 -0.54
C PRO A 60 1.32 -11.25 0.57
N GLY A 61 0.08 -11.72 0.48
CA GLY A 61 -0.61 -12.55 1.48
C GLY A 61 -1.74 -11.83 2.25
N PRO A 62 -1.55 -10.59 2.75
CA PRO A 62 -2.63 -9.81 3.36
C PRO A 62 -3.73 -9.46 2.36
N VAL A 63 -4.95 -9.23 2.87
CA VAL A 63 -6.04 -8.67 2.05
C VAL A 63 -5.70 -7.21 1.71
N ILE A 64 -5.77 -6.87 0.43
CA ILE A 64 -5.59 -5.49 -0.04
C ILE A 64 -6.96 -4.82 -0.14
N CYS A 65 -7.11 -3.64 0.49
CA CYS A 65 -8.32 -2.81 0.39
C CYS A 65 -8.03 -1.40 -0.12
#